data_AF-A0A934BJ39-F1
#
_entry.id   AF-A0A934BJ39-F1
#
_cell.length_a   1.000
_cell.length_b   1.000
_cell.length_c   1.000
_cell.angle_alpha   90.00
_cell.angle_beta   90.00
_cell.angle_gamma   90.00
#
_symmetry.space_group_name_H-M   'P 1'
#
loop_
_entity.id
_entity.type
_entity.pdbx_description
1 polymer ?
#
loop_
_entity_poly.entity_id
_entity_poly.type
_entity_poly.pdbx_seq_one_letter_code
_entity_poly.pdbx_strand_id
1 'polypeptide(L)'
;MIKIKRVLSVFLVFLAALAGGCEEKTSPVAEKINPVAQYGDDLISVHEGAKIEGQQATLKGMKNAIQIYYASNGKYPENIYEIQKLMDSPIDPDMYQYNPQNGTVTLKGQ
;
A
#
# COMPACT_ATOMS: atom_id res chain seq x y z
N MET A 1 -23.03 -40.78 31.79
CA MET A 1 -23.14 -39.38 32.28
C MET A 1 -21.76 -38.73 32.38
N ILE A 2 -21.10 -38.46 31.24
CA ILE A 2 -19.73 -37.90 31.18
C ILE A 2 -19.67 -36.90 30.03
N LYS A 3 -20.34 -35.74 30.10
CA LYS A 3 -20.16 -34.70 29.04
C LYS A 3 -20.20 -33.24 29.49
N ILE A 4 -20.67 -32.90 30.69
CA ILE A 4 -20.80 -31.48 31.10
C ILE A 4 -19.57 -30.95 31.87
N LYS A 5 -18.95 -31.77 32.73
CA LYS A 5 -17.78 -31.32 33.54
C LYS A 5 -16.53 -31.00 32.72
N ARG A 6 -16.31 -31.65 31.57
CA ARG A 6 -15.13 -31.41 30.73
C ARG A 6 -15.22 -30.10 29.93
N VAL A 7 -16.42 -29.67 29.54
CA VAL A 7 -16.62 -28.41 28.81
C VAL A 7 -16.45 -27.22 29.75
N LEU A 8 -16.96 -27.31 30.98
CA LEU A 8 -16.81 -26.25 31.98
C LEU A 8 -15.35 -26.04 32.41
N SER A 9 -14.55 -27.12 32.47
CA SER A 9 -13.13 -27.05 32.82
C SER A 9 -12.26 -26.40 31.74
N VAL A 10 -12.62 -26.49 30.46
CA VAL A 10 -11.88 -25.85 29.37
C VAL A 10 -12.24 -24.35 29.29
N PHE A 11 -13.50 -24.01 29.56
CA PHE A 11 -13.97 -22.62 29.57
C PHE A 11 -13.34 -21.80 30.70
N LEU A 12 -13.13 -22.41 31.88
CA LEU A 12 -12.48 -21.76 33.02
C LEU A 12 -10.97 -21.50 32.82
N VAL A 13 -10.29 -22.34 32.02
CA VAL A 13 -8.87 -22.13 31.67
C VAL A 13 -8.74 -21.01 30.61
N PHE A 14 -9.71 -20.86 29.71
CA PHE A 14 -9.72 -19.78 28.72
C PHE A 14 -10.01 -18.40 29.34
N LEU A 15 -10.80 -18.34 30.42
CA LEU A 15 -11.09 -17.08 31.12
C LEU A 15 -9.90 -16.57 31.94
N ALA A 16 -9.05 -17.45 32.46
CA ALA A 16 -7.87 -17.07 33.25
C ALA A 16 -6.72 -16.51 32.39
N ALA A 17 -6.69 -16.80 31.08
CA ALA A 17 -5.66 -16.29 30.17
C ALA A 17 -5.88 -14.83 29.73
N LEU A 18 -7.03 -14.23 30.04
CA LEU A 18 -7.34 -12.83 29.70
C LEU A 18 -7.03 -11.84 30.84
N ALA A 19 -6.60 -12.31 32.02
CA ALA A 19 -6.28 -11.45 33.16
C ALA A 19 -4.80 -11.01 33.24
N GLY A 20 -3.95 -11.47 32.32
CA GLY A 20 -2.54 -11.08 32.24
C GLY A 20 -2.32 -9.93 31.25
N GLY A 21 -2.79 -8.73 31.59
CA GLY A 21 -2.62 -7.57 30.72
C GLY A 21 -2.84 -6.25 31.44
N CYS A 22 -1.84 -5.80 32.21
CA CYS A 22 -1.49 -4.40 32.44
C CYS A 22 -0.29 -4.35 33.39
N GLU A 23 0.91 -4.57 32.86
CA GLU A 23 2.08 -3.87 33.41
C GLU A 23 1.94 -2.41 32.96
N GLU A 24 1.54 -1.54 33.87
CA GLU A 24 1.60 -0.11 33.71
C GLU A 24 3.07 0.29 33.61
N LYS A 25 3.62 0.21 32.39
CA LYS A 25 4.88 0.85 32.05
C LYS A 25 4.64 2.35 32.12
N THR A 26 4.99 2.94 33.25
CA THR A 26 5.16 4.38 33.40
C THR A 26 6.22 4.80 32.38
N SER A 27 5.79 5.28 31.21
CA SER A 27 6.69 5.97 30.28
C SER A 27 6.96 7.36 30.84
N PRO A 28 8.22 7.68 31.22
CA PRO A 28 8.56 9.03 31.59
C PRO A 28 8.70 9.87 30.32
N VAL A 29 8.44 11.17 30.46
CA VAL A 29 8.51 12.22 29.43
C VAL A 29 7.26 12.30 28.56
N ALA A 30 6.24 12.97 29.09
CA ALA A 30 5.35 13.75 28.25
C ALA A 30 6.21 14.80 27.53
N GLU A 31 6.71 14.45 26.35
CA GLU A 31 7.09 15.43 25.35
C GLU A 31 5.91 16.39 25.21
N LYS A 32 6.21 17.68 25.18
CA LYS A 32 5.22 18.73 24.99
C LYS A 32 4.65 18.57 23.57
N ILE A 33 3.66 17.69 23.40
CA ILE A 33 2.97 17.46 22.13
C ILE A 33 2.35 18.79 21.74
N ASN A 34 2.87 19.42 20.68
CA ASN A 34 2.23 20.56 20.04
C ASN A 34 1.19 19.99 19.06
N PRO A 35 -0.11 20.00 19.40
CA PRO A 35 -1.12 19.30 18.59
C PRO A 35 -1.25 19.88 17.18
N VAL A 36 -0.91 21.17 17.02
CA VAL A 36 -0.92 21.85 15.72
C VAL A 36 0.23 21.36 14.84
N ALA A 37 1.41 21.13 15.42
CA ALA A 37 2.55 20.58 14.69
C ALA A 37 2.26 19.13 14.24
N GLN A 38 1.71 18.32 15.15
CA GLN A 38 1.31 16.95 14.85
C GLN A 38 0.26 16.86 13.73
N TYR A 39 -0.75 17.72 13.76
CA TYR A 39 -1.74 17.78 12.69
C TYR A 39 -1.12 18.16 11.33
N GLY A 40 -0.17 19.10 11.33
CA GLY A 40 0.56 19.47 10.11
C GLY A 40 1.38 18.30 9.54
N ASP A 41 2.10 17.60 10.40
CA ASP A 41 2.93 16.45 10.02
C ASP A 41 2.07 15.28 9.49
N ASP A 42 0.93 15.02 10.13
CA ASP A 42 -0.02 13.98 9.69
C ASP A 42 -0.56 14.27 8.29
N LEU A 43 -0.92 15.53 7.99
CA LEU A 43 -1.40 15.91 6.66
C LEU A 43 -0.32 15.75 5.58
N ILE A 44 0.92 16.11 5.88
CA ILE A 44 2.05 15.94 4.96
C ILE A 44 2.27 14.44 4.69
N SER A 45 2.27 13.62 5.74
CA SER A 45 2.45 12.18 5.63
C SER A 45 1.35 11.51 4.80
N VAL A 46 0.08 11.87 5.04
CA VAL A 46 -1.06 11.37 4.26
C VAL A 46 -0.94 11.79 2.79
N HIS A 47 -0.53 13.04 2.53
CA HIS A 47 -0.34 13.54 1.17
C HIS A 47 0.77 12.78 0.42
N GLU A 48 1.92 12.58 1.06
CA GLU A 48 3.04 11.83 0.48
C GLU A 48 2.70 10.36 0.25
N GLY A 49 2.02 9.72 1.22
CA GLY A 49 1.52 8.36 1.09
C GLY A 49 0.58 8.21 -0.11
N ALA A 50 -0.42 9.10 -0.24
CA ALA A 50 -1.34 9.10 -1.37
C ALA A 50 -0.63 9.31 -2.71
N LYS A 51 0.41 10.14 -2.76
CA LYS A 51 1.22 10.36 -3.96
C LYS A 51 1.95 9.08 -4.38
N ILE A 52 2.57 8.38 -3.44
CA ILE A 52 3.29 7.12 -3.71
C ILE A 52 2.31 6.04 -4.20
N GLU A 53 1.17 5.88 -3.53
CA GLU A 53 0.15 4.91 -3.92
C GLU A 53 -0.41 5.22 -5.33
N GLY A 54 -0.68 6.49 -5.62
CA GLY A 54 -1.13 6.93 -6.94
C GLY A 54 -0.11 6.63 -8.05
N GLN A 55 1.18 6.84 -7.77
CA GLN A 55 2.27 6.49 -8.70
C GLN A 55 2.36 4.99 -8.96
N GLN A 56 2.24 4.17 -7.91
CA GLN A 56 2.24 2.71 -8.04
C GLN A 56 1.01 2.20 -8.82
N ALA A 57 -0.17 2.77 -8.56
CA ALA A 57 -1.39 2.43 -9.30
C ALA A 57 -1.24 2.77 -10.79
N THR A 58 -0.72 3.95 -11.10
CA THR A 58 -0.45 4.37 -12.48
C THR A 58 0.57 3.46 -13.15
N LEU A 59 1.67 3.12 -12.46
CA LEU A 59 2.68 2.19 -12.97
C LEU A 59 2.07 0.81 -13.28
N LYS A 60 1.20 0.30 -12.42
CA LYS A 60 0.47 -0.96 -12.65
C LYS A 60 -0.45 -0.85 -13.86
N GLY A 61 -1.18 0.26 -13.99
CA GLY A 61 -2.03 0.55 -15.15
C GLY A 61 -1.24 0.54 -16.46
N MET A 62 -0.09 1.22 -16.50
CA MET A 62 0.78 1.25 -17.68
C MET A 62 1.31 -0.14 -18.03
N LYS A 63 1.74 -0.94 -17.04
CA LYS A 63 2.17 -2.33 -17.29
C LYS A 63 1.07 -3.15 -17.96
N ASN A 64 -0.17 -3.01 -17.50
CA ASN A 64 -1.31 -3.69 -18.11
C ASN A 64 -1.58 -3.17 -19.54
N ALA A 65 -1.58 -1.86 -19.73
CA ALA A 65 -1.82 -1.23 -21.02
C ALA A 65 -0.77 -1.62 -22.07
N ILE A 66 0.51 -1.75 -21.68
CA ILE A 66 1.59 -2.25 -22.55
C ILE A 66 1.33 -3.69 -22.97
N GLN A 67 0.86 -4.55 -22.07
CA GLN A 67 0.53 -5.94 -22.40
C GLN A 67 -0.67 -6.03 -23.35
N ILE A 68 -1.71 -5.23 -23.13
CA ILE A 68 -2.86 -5.13 -24.03
C ILE A 68 -2.41 -4.64 -25.42
N TYR A 69 -1.55 -3.63 -25.47
CA TYR A 69 -0.99 -3.14 -26.72
C TYR A 69 -0.20 -4.24 -27.44
N TYR A 70 0.68 -4.96 -26.72
CA TYR A 70 1.47 -6.05 -27.28
C TYR A 70 0.57 -7.17 -27.83
N ALA A 71 -0.44 -7.59 -27.08
CA ALA A 71 -1.40 -8.60 -27.52
C ALA A 71 -2.17 -8.18 -28.78
N SER A 72 -2.43 -6.89 -28.95
CA SER A 72 -3.18 -6.36 -30.10
C SER A 72 -2.33 -6.11 -31.34
N ASN A 73 -1.04 -5.81 -31.16
CA ASN A 73 -0.16 -5.34 -32.24
C ASN A 73 1.00 -6.31 -32.56
N GLY A 74 1.23 -7.32 -31.72
CA GLY A 74 2.37 -8.25 -31.84
C GLY A 74 3.74 -7.61 -31.56
N LYS A 75 3.77 -6.33 -31.15
CA LYS A 75 4.97 -5.58 -30.80
C LYS A 75 4.71 -4.68 -29.60
N TYR A 76 5.77 -4.35 -28.86
CA TYR A 76 5.68 -3.37 -27.78
C TYR A 76 5.51 -1.95 -28.36
N PRO A 77 4.86 -1.03 -27.62
CA PRO A 77 4.80 0.38 -27.99
C PRO A 77 6.19 0.95 -28.29
N GLU A 78 6.33 1.78 -29.33
CA GLU A 78 7.60 2.45 -29.62
C GLU A 78 7.86 3.58 -28.62
N ASN A 79 6.79 4.15 -28.07
CA ASN A 79 6.83 5.11 -26.99
C ASN A 79 5.64 4.94 -26.03
N ILE A 80 5.76 5.51 -24.84
CA ILE A 80 4.75 5.36 -23.78
C ILE A 80 3.42 6.07 -24.11
N TYR A 81 3.36 7.01 -25.07
CA TYR A 81 2.11 7.69 -25.41
C TYR A 81 1.14 6.83 -26.22
N GLU A 82 1.63 5.78 -26.86
CA GLU A 82 0.77 4.90 -27.64
C GLU A 82 -0.23 4.12 -26.78
N ILE A 83 0.07 3.95 -25.49
CA ILE A 83 -0.86 3.37 -24.52
C ILE A 83 -1.81 4.41 -23.88
N GLN A 84 -1.70 5.70 -24.21
CA GLN A 84 -2.50 6.76 -23.57
C GLN A 84 -4.01 6.54 -23.71
N LYS A 85 -4.46 5.96 -24.83
CA LYS A 85 -5.87 5.63 -25.07
C LYS A 85 -6.38 4.46 -24.22
N LEU A 86 -5.47 3.68 -23.65
CA LEU A 86 -5.75 2.53 -22.78
C LEU A 86 -5.65 2.90 -21.29
N MET A 87 -5.35 4.17 -20.99
CA MET A 87 -5.16 4.67 -19.64
C MET A 87 -6.32 5.60 -19.25
N ASP A 88 -6.79 5.47 -18.01
CA ASP A 88 -7.82 6.35 -17.44
C ASP A 88 -7.25 7.70 -16.98
N SER A 89 -5.92 7.82 -16.92
CA SER A 89 -5.20 9.02 -16.48
C SER A 89 -4.15 9.45 -17.50
N PRO A 90 -3.83 10.76 -17.59
CA PRO A 90 -2.71 11.23 -18.40
C PRO A 90 -1.40 10.63 -17.90
N ILE A 91 -0.54 10.25 -18.85
CA ILE A 91 0.80 9.75 -18.55
C ILE A 91 1.75 10.95 -18.46
N ASP A 92 2.42 11.08 -17.32
CA ASP A 92 3.54 12.00 -17.16
C ASP A 92 4.85 11.28 -17.53
N PRO A 93 5.46 11.55 -18.70
CA PRO A 93 6.68 10.89 -19.16
C PRO A 93 7.90 11.24 -18.30
N ASP A 94 7.86 12.33 -17.53
CA ASP A 94 8.98 12.74 -16.69
C ASP A 94 9.11 11.83 -15.48
N MET A 95 8.01 11.17 -15.09
CA MET A 95 7.94 10.28 -13.94
C MET A 95 8.38 8.83 -14.24
N TYR A 96 8.45 8.42 -15.51
CA TYR A 96 8.62 7.02 -15.87
C TYR A 96 9.74 6.77 -16.89
N GLN A 97 10.43 5.65 -16.72
CA GLN A 97 11.40 5.15 -17.69
C GLN A 97 10.79 3.96 -18.42
N TYR A 98 10.74 4.05 -19.75
CA TYR A 98 10.16 3.03 -20.61
C TYR A 98 11.21 2.45 -21.57
N ASN A 99 11.22 1.13 -21.72
CA ASN A 99 12.05 0.41 -22.67
C ASN A 99 11.18 -0.22 -23.78
N PRO A 100 11.22 0.32 -25.02
CA PRO A 100 10.42 -0.20 -26.13
C PRO A 100 10.86 -1.59 -26.62
N GLN A 101 12.08 -2.04 -26.30
CA GLN A 101 12.58 -3.35 -26.76
C GLN A 101 11.89 -4.50 -26.04
N ASN A 102 11.47 -4.30 -24.79
CA ASN A 102 10.91 -5.36 -23.96
C ASN A 102 9.64 -4.94 -23.20
N GLY A 103 9.10 -3.74 -23.48
CA GLY A 103 7.88 -3.23 -22.85
C GLY A 103 8.02 -2.92 -21.35
N THR A 104 9.24 -2.85 -20.81
CA THR A 104 9.42 -2.59 -19.38
C THR A 104 9.18 -1.12 -19.06
N VAL A 105 8.40 -0.86 -18.02
CA VAL A 105 8.21 0.48 -17.45
C VAL A 105 8.49 0.49 -15.95
N THR A 106 9.23 1.50 -15.50
CA THR A 106 9.59 1.76 -14.09
C THR A 106 9.41 3.24 -13.75
N LEU A 107 9.40 3.57 -12.46
CA LEU A 107 9.52 4.96 -12.00
C LEU A 107 10.95 5.45 -12.24
N LYS A 108 11.12 6.70 -12.70
CA LYS A 108 12.46 7.31 -12.74
C LYS A 108 12.97 7.53 -11.32
N GLY A 109 14.24 7.18 -11.10
CA GLY A 109 14.90 7.36 -9.80
C GLY A 109 14.69 6.22 -8.80
N GLN A 110 14.12 5.09 -9.22
CA GLN A 110 14.13 3.82 -8.48
C GLN A 110 15.20 2.86 -9.01
#